data_AF-A0A738KWF8-F1
#
_entry.id   AF-A0A738KWF8-F1
#
_cell.length_a   1.000
_cell.length_b   1.000
_cell.length_c   1.000
_cell.angle_alpha   90.00
_cell.angle_beta   90.00
_cell.angle_gamma   90.00
#
_symmetry.space_group_name_H-M   'P 1'
#
loop_
_entity.id
_entity.type
_entity.pdbx_description
1 polymer ?
#
loop_
_entity_poly.entity_id
_entity_poly.type
_entity_poly.pdbx_seq_one_letter_code
_entity_poly.pdbx_strand_id
1 'polypeptide(L)'
;NRNKYLLIGVFGSAIGAGVLLLAPGNLSRASTIQDWYNQPLAWRVLEHFSERLPSAMGAYWQVYIAFIILLISVVLSRNSSSKLMFGSFLFILGAIAANVAFLASPAMPSRALNGALCFMILSISFVAHSAFTKFNKASIYLSVTTYAMAFLYFIPSYILYYSSIKSISKQTEIREEIIDRAKHNKQDQAIIPDYYFPPVLHAGPSLDTFNSEAMSRYYGIDLKITAPGFFDYSRAFNFKPLNINAKICNNVYIKSLWIYKQQMDIKTFVIFEFNKNPADSLDEKTAMFISFKTKDGKIINADVDKKTFQIDGRWLSGRAINDIDSNELESITSGTWDVRTGARTNENITEIIK
;
A
#
# COMPACT_ATOMS: atom_id res chain seq x y z
N ASN A 1 38.09 -20.04 -23.67
CA ASN A 1 37.40 -20.26 -22.38
C ASN A 1 36.35 -19.19 -22.04
N ARG A 2 36.67 -17.89 -22.04
CA ARG A 2 35.70 -16.81 -21.73
C ARG A 2 34.39 -16.86 -22.54
N ASN A 3 34.46 -17.09 -23.86
CA ASN A 3 33.26 -17.16 -24.72
C ASN A 3 32.37 -18.38 -24.41
N LYS A 4 32.94 -19.49 -23.91
CA LYS A 4 32.16 -20.67 -23.51
C LYS A 4 31.31 -20.35 -22.28
N TYR A 5 31.86 -19.66 -21.29
CA TYR A 5 31.11 -19.24 -20.10
C TYR A 5 30.01 -18.23 -20.42
N LEU A 6 30.26 -17.30 -21.35
CA LEU A 6 29.23 -16.36 -21.82
C LEU A 6 28.07 -17.08 -22.50
N LEU A 7 28.36 -18.05 -23.39
CA LEU A 7 27.33 -18.85 -24.04
C LEU A 7 26.52 -19.67 -23.03
N ILE A 8 27.18 -20.33 -22.08
CA ILE A 8 26.50 -21.08 -21.02
C ILE A 8 25.58 -20.16 -20.20
N GLY A 9 26.04 -18.95 -19.87
CA GLY A 9 25.23 -17.95 -19.15
C GLY A 9 23.99 -17.50 -19.93
N VAL A 10 24.13 -17.23 -21.23
CA VAL A 10 23.01 -16.84 -22.10
C VAL A 10 21.99 -17.98 -22.22
N PHE A 11 22.45 -19.21 -22.53
CA PHE A 11 21.55 -20.35 -22.64
C PHE A 11 20.88 -20.71 -21.32
N GLY A 12 21.63 -20.70 -20.21
CA GLY A 12 21.07 -20.91 -18.87
C GLY A 12 20.00 -19.88 -18.53
N SER A 13 20.23 -18.61 -18.86
CA SER A 13 19.25 -17.53 -18.65
C SER A 13 18.02 -17.69 -19.53
N ALA A 14 18.19 -18.09 -20.80
CA ALA A 14 17.08 -18.36 -21.72
C ALA A 14 16.23 -19.55 -21.28
N ILE A 15 16.87 -20.64 -20.82
CA ILE A 15 16.18 -21.81 -20.27
C ILE A 15 15.42 -21.42 -18.99
N GLY A 16 16.08 -20.71 -18.06
CA GLY A 16 15.45 -20.23 -16.82
C GLY A 16 14.25 -19.33 -17.09
N ALA A 17 14.38 -18.38 -18.04
CA ALA A 17 13.27 -17.55 -18.48
C ALA A 17 12.14 -18.38 -19.09
N GLY A 18 12.47 -19.38 -19.92
CA GLY A 18 11.50 -20.30 -20.50
C GLY A 18 10.71 -21.08 -19.45
N VAL A 19 11.37 -21.64 -18.43
CA VAL A 19 10.72 -22.35 -17.32
C VAL A 19 9.74 -21.45 -16.58
N LEU A 20 10.13 -20.20 -16.31
CA LEU A 20 9.26 -19.24 -15.61
C LEU A 20 8.07 -18.79 -16.48
N LEU A 21 8.28 -18.55 -17.77
CA LEU A 21 7.24 -18.10 -18.69
C LEU A 21 6.22 -19.21 -18.98
N LEU A 22 6.70 -20.44 -19.16
CA LEU A 22 5.88 -21.62 -19.48
C LEU A 22 5.30 -22.31 -18.24
N ALA A 23 5.46 -21.72 -17.06
CA ALA A 23 4.89 -22.27 -15.84
C ALA A 23 3.35 -22.36 -15.94
N PRO A 24 2.71 -23.45 -15.47
CA PRO A 24 1.28 -23.67 -15.61
C PRO A 24 0.43 -22.57 -14.96
N GLY A 25 0.95 -21.92 -13.91
CA GLY A 25 0.31 -20.76 -13.28
C GLY A 25 0.15 -19.56 -14.22
N ASN A 26 1.09 -19.34 -15.15
CA ASN A 26 0.96 -18.26 -16.14
C ASN A 26 -0.16 -18.56 -17.14
N LEU A 27 -0.33 -19.82 -17.55
CA LEU A 27 -1.42 -20.24 -18.44
C LEU A 27 -2.80 -20.03 -17.78
N SER A 28 -2.95 -20.43 -16.51
CA SER A 28 -4.18 -20.20 -15.73
C SER A 28 -4.51 -18.72 -15.55
N ARG A 29 -3.51 -17.84 -15.47
CA ARG A 29 -3.72 -16.37 -15.41
C ARG A 29 -4.03 -15.78 -16.79
N ALA A 30 -3.49 -16.37 -17.86
CA ALA A 30 -3.80 -15.94 -19.21
C ALA A 30 -5.28 -16.19 -19.56
N SER A 31 -5.85 -17.34 -19.13
CA SER A 31 -7.26 -17.65 -19.37
C SER A 31 -8.24 -16.68 -18.70
N THR A 32 -7.85 -16.00 -17.63
CA THR A 32 -8.68 -14.98 -16.97
C THR A 32 -8.60 -13.60 -17.63
N ILE A 33 -7.71 -13.40 -18.61
CA ILE A 33 -7.45 -12.11 -19.27
C ILE A 33 -7.58 -12.25 -20.81
N GLN A 34 -8.50 -13.11 -21.25
CA GLN A 34 -8.68 -13.46 -22.66
C GLN A 34 -9.00 -12.23 -23.53
N ASP A 35 -9.72 -11.25 -22.97
CA ASP A 35 -10.11 -10.01 -23.65
C ASP A 35 -8.90 -9.20 -24.14
N TRP A 36 -7.78 -9.21 -23.40
CA TRP A 36 -6.54 -8.57 -23.83
C TRP A 36 -5.89 -9.30 -24.99
N TYR A 37 -5.84 -10.64 -24.93
CA TYR A 37 -5.22 -11.45 -25.98
C TYR A 37 -6.00 -11.41 -27.30
N ASN A 38 -7.32 -11.18 -27.22
CA ASN A 38 -8.20 -11.00 -28.37
C ASN A 38 -7.99 -9.64 -29.08
N GLN A 39 -7.28 -8.68 -28.46
CA GLN A 39 -6.99 -7.40 -29.10
C GLN A 39 -5.97 -7.55 -30.25
N PRO A 40 -6.13 -6.79 -31.35
CA PRO A 40 -5.14 -6.74 -32.41
C PRO A 40 -3.74 -6.41 -31.89
N LEU A 41 -2.70 -7.03 -32.48
CA LEU A 41 -1.32 -6.76 -32.08
C LEU A 41 -0.96 -5.27 -32.22
N ALA A 42 -1.43 -4.62 -33.29
CA ALA A 42 -1.21 -3.20 -33.53
C ALA A 42 -1.77 -2.32 -32.40
N TRP A 43 -2.95 -2.66 -31.88
CA TRP A 43 -3.54 -1.96 -30.73
C TRP A 43 -2.68 -2.12 -29.48
N ARG A 44 -2.28 -3.36 -29.17
CA ARG A 44 -1.41 -3.66 -28.01
C ARG A 44 -0.05 -2.95 -28.09
N VAL A 45 0.52 -2.87 -29.28
CA VAL A 45 1.76 -2.11 -29.53
C VAL A 45 1.52 -0.63 -29.28
N LEU A 46 0.47 -0.05 -29.87
CA LEU A 46 0.13 1.36 -29.69
C LEU A 46 -0.05 1.68 -28.21
N GLU A 47 -0.97 0.98 -27.53
CA GLU A 47 -1.27 1.15 -26.09
C GLU A 47 0.00 1.01 -25.23
N HIS A 48 0.86 0.04 -25.55
CA HIS A 48 2.10 -0.15 -24.81
C HIS A 48 3.04 1.04 -24.94
N PHE A 49 3.29 1.54 -26.16
CA PHE A 49 4.23 2.63 -26.37
C PHE A 49 3.65 4.03 -26.10
N SER A 50 2.32 4.21 -26.16
CA SER A 50 1.67 5.50 -25.91
C SER A 50 1.32 5.73 -24.44
N GLU A 51 0.97 4.68 -23.70
CA GLU A 51 0.46 4.81 -22.33
C GLU A 51 1.32 4.05 -21.31
N ARG A 52 1.50 2.74 -21.52
CA ARG A 52 2.09 1.86 -20.49
C ARG A 52 3.58 2.12 -20.29
N LEU A 53 4.36 2.22 -21.36
CA LEU A 53 5.80 2.43 -21.32
C LEU A 53 6.15 3.83 -20.78
N PRO A 54 5.54 4.94 -21.25
CA PRO A 54 5.76 6.25 -20.65
C PRO A 54 5.41 6.30 -19.16
N SER A 55 4.29 5.69 -18.75
CA SER A 55 3.91 5.59 -17.35
C SER A 55 4.95 4.82 -16.51
N ALA A 56 5.39 3.66 -17.01
CA ALA A 56 6.41 2.85 -16.37
C ALA A 56 7.75 3.59 -16.24
N MET A 57 8.20 4.28 -17.30
CA MET A 57 9.42 5.08 -17.24
C MET A 57 9.26 6.28 -16.29
N GLY A 58 8.10 6.94 -16.28
CA GLY A 58 7.77 8.01 -15.35
C GLY A 58 7.87 7.61 -13.88
N ALA A 59 7.65 6.34 -13.55
CA ALA A 59 7.79 5.83 -12.19
C ALA A 59 9.22 5.95 -11.62
N TYR A 60 10.24 6.07 -12.47
CA TYR A 60 11.65 6.17 -12.04
C TYR A 60 12.20 7.61 -12.09
N TRP A 61 11.34 8.63 -12.09
CA TRP A 61 11.75 10.03 -12.28
C TRP A 61 12.87 10.49 -11.32
N GLN A 62 12.87 10.04 -10.06
CA GLN A 62 13.94 10.38 -9.10
C GLN A 62 15.31 9.89 -9.57
N VAL A 63 15.34 8.72 -10.19
CA VAL A 63 16.54 8.06 -10.71
C VAL A 63 17.08 8.85 -11.90
N TYR A 64 16.20 9.34 -12.78
CA TYR A 64 16.61 10.20 -13.89
C TYR A 64 17.20 11.54 -13.42
N ILE A 65 16.63 12.16 -12.38
CA ILE A 65 17.19 13.39 -11.80
C ILE A 65 18.60 13.14 -11.26
N ALA A 66 18.77 12.08 -10.45
CA ALA A 66 20.08 11.72 -9.91
C ALA A 66 21.10 11.45 -11.03
N PHE A 67 20.68 10.73 -12.08
CA PHE A 67 21.50 10.43 -13.24
C PHE A 67 21.95 11.70 -13.98
N ILE A 68 21.04 12.64 -14.25
CA ILE A 68 21.35 13.91 -14.94
C ILE A 68 22.34 14.74 -14.12
N ILE A 69 22.12 14.86 -12.81
CA ILE A 69 23.02 15.62 -11.93
C ILE A 69 24.44 15.01 -11.93
N LEU A 70 24.53 13.68 -11.87
CA LEU A 70 25.81 12.98 -11.94
C LEU A 70 26.48 13.11 -13.31
N LEU A 71 25.73 13.15 -14.42
CA LEU A 71 26.29 13.44 -15.73
C LEU A 71 26.91 14.84 -15.80
N ILE A 72 26.23 15.86 -15.26
CA ILE A 72 26.77 17.22 -15.16
C ILE A 72 28.07 17.20 -14.35
N SER A 73 28.11 16.44 -13.27
CA SER A 73 29.31 16.22 -12.45
C SER A 73 30.48 15.63 -13.27
N VAL A 74 30.22 14.62 -14.11
CA VAL A 74 31.22 14.03 -15.01
C VAL A 74 31.75 15.05 -16.02
N VAL A 75 30.88 15.89 -16.59
CA VAL A 75 31.28 16.95 -17.53
C VAL A 75 32.18 17.97 -16.83
N LEU A 76 31.81 18.41 -15.62
CA LEU A 76 32.58 19.38 -14.83
C LEU A 76 33.93 18.85 -14.37
N SER A 77 34.03 17.56 -14.04
CA SER A 77 35.31 16.91 -13.71
C SER A 77 36.20 16.67 -14.95
N ARG A 78 35.69 16.92 -16.16
CA ARG A 78 36.36 16.61 -17.44
C ARG A 78 36.87 15.16 -17.48
N ASN A 79 36.14 14.26 -16.82
CA ASN A 79 36.56 12.88 -16.59
C ASN A 79 35.61 11.91 -17.28
N SER A 80 35.46 12.07 -18.59
CA SER A 80 34.64 11.16 -19.40
C SER A 80 35.49 9.97 -19.85
N SER A 81 35.42 8.87 -19.10
CA SER A 81 35.93 7.60 -19.58
C SER A 81 34.93 7.00 -20.56
N SER A 82 35.31 6.97 -21.85
CA SER A 82 34.46 6.40 -22.92
C SER A 82 33.97 4.98 -22.59
N LYS A 83 34.81 4.15 -21.94
CA LYS A 83 34.43 2.78 -21.52
C LYS A 83 33.34 2.78 -20.45
N LEU A 84 33.43 3.66 -19.44
CA LEU A 84 32.43 3.72 -18.37
C LEU A 84 31.11 4.31 -18.88
N MET A 85 31.19 5.34 -19.72
CA MET A 85 30.02 5.94 -20.38
C MET A 85 29.31 4.94 -21.29
N PHE A 86 30.07 4.12 -22.02
CA PHE A 86 29.51 3.03 -22.82
C PHE A 86 28.81 1.97 -21.94
N GLY A 87 29.42 1.58 -20.82
CA GLY A 87 28.78 0.69 -19.85
C GLY A 87 27.46 1.26 -19.31
N SER A 88 27.46 2.53 -18.89
CA SER A 88 26.26 3.25 -18.48
C SER A 88 25.16 3.24 -19.56
N PHE A 89 25.53 3.48 -20.81
CA PHE A 89 24.61 3.47 -21.95
C PHE A 89 24.01 2.08 -22.19
N LEU A 90 24.82 1.01 -22.15
CA LEU A 90 24.32 -0.36 -22.31
C LEU A 90 23.27 -0.72 -21.25
N PHE A 91 23.47 -0.26 -20.01
CA PHE A 91 22.49 -0.49 -18.95
C PHE A 91 21.20 0.32 -19.15
N ILE A 92 21.26 1.52 -19.72
CA ILE A 92 20.04 2.26 -20.11
C ILE A 92 19.26 1.49 -21.18
N LEU A 93 19.96 0.96 -22.20
CA LEU A 93 19.33 0.10 -23.20
C LEU A 93 18.70 -1.15 -22.57
N GLY A 94 19.36 -1.74 -21.57
CA GLY A 94 18.81 -2.83 -20.77
C GLY A 94 17.54 -2.45 -20.02
N ALA A 95 17.48 -1.25 -19.42
CA ALA A 95 16.29 -0.76 -18.76
C ALA A 95 15.11 -0.55 -19.72
N ILE A 96 15.38 0.01 -20.92
CA ILE A 96 14.38 0.16 -21.98
C ILE A 96 13.90 -1.23 -22.44
N ALA A 97 14.83 -2.14 -22.74
CA ALA A 97 14.50 -3.50 -23.17
C ALA A 97 13.66 -4.26 -22.13
N ALA A 98 13.99 -4.11 -20.84
CA ALA A 98 13.23 -4.73 -19.75
C ALA A 98 11.78 -4.24 -19.69
N ASN A 99 11.53 -2.94 -19.91
CA ASN A 99 10.16 -2.42 -19.96
C ASN A 99 9.44 -2.81 -21.26
N VAL A 100 10.14 -2.79 -22.40
CA VAL A 100 9.59 -3.22 -23.70
C VAL A 100 9.20 -4.70 -23.70
N ALA A 101 9.86 -5.54 -22.91
CA ALA A 101 9.48 -6.95 -22.75
C ALA A 101 8.04 -7.13 -22.25
N PHE A 102 7.46 -6.13 -21.56
CA PHE A 102 6.05 -6.16 -21.13
C PHE A 102 5.04 -5.92 -22.26
N LEU A 103 5.48 -5.61 -23.48
CA LEU A 103 4.61 -5.61 -24.66
C LEU A 103 3.88 -6.94 -24.82
N ALA A 104 4.56 -8.05 -24.51
CA ALA A 104 3.99 -9.40 -24.56
C ALA A 104 3.12 -9.75 -23.34
N SER A 105 3.02 -8.85 -22.35
CA SER A 105 2.30 -9.10 -21.09
C SER A 105 1.01 -8.27 -21.02
N PRO A 106 -0.13 -8.87 -20.62
CA PRO A 106 -1.38 -8.15 -20.41
C PRO A 106 -1.30 -7.13 -19.27
N ALA A 107 -0.47 -7.40 -18.25
CA ALA A 107 -0.32 -6.54 -17.09
C ALA A 107 1.13 -6.09 -16.91
N MET A 108 1.31 -4.87 -16.40
CA MET A 108 2.61 -4.33 -15.98
C MET A 108 2.51 -3.91 -14.51
N PRO A 109 2.50 -4.88 -13.57
CA PRO A 109 2.37 -4.54 -12.16
C PRO A 109 3.62 -3.80 -11.67
N SER A 110 3.46 -2.87 -10.73
CA SER A 110 4.54 -2.01 -10.22
C SER A 110 5.78 -2.80 -9.73
N ARG A 111 5.60 -4.02 -9.20
CA ARG A 111 6.73 -4.89 -8.80
C ARG A 111 7.63 -5.35 -9.97
N ALA A 112 7.07 -5.44 -11.17
CA ALA A 112 7.78 -5.96 -12.34
C ALA A 112 8.70 -4.89 -12.97
N LEU A 113 8.48 -3.63 -12.61
CA LEU A 113 9.32 -2.47 -12.93
C LEU A 113 10.71 -2.53 -12.28
N ASN A 114 10.89 -3.35 -11.24
CA ASN A 114 12.17 -3.48 -10.52
C ASN A 114 13.34 -3.87 -11.43
N GLY A 115 13.12 -4.67 -12.48
CA GLY A 115 14.18 -5.06 -13.40
C GLY A 115 14.79 -3.87 -14.14
N ALA A 116 13.96 -3.00 -14.69
CA ALA A 116 14.41 -1.79 -15.37
C ALA A 116 15.05 -0.79 -14.38
N LEU A 117 14.50 -0.68 -13.17
CA LEU A 117 15.09 0.12 -12.09
C LEU A 117 16.51 -0.34 -11.74
N CYS A 118 16.74 -1.65 -11.59
CA CYS A 118 18.08 -2.19 -11.32
C CYS A 118 19.08 -1.82 -12.41
N PHE A 119 18.70 -1.92 -13.68
CA PHE A 119 19.54 -1.49 -14.78
C PHE A 119 19.83 0.02 -14.75
N MET A 120 18.85 0.85 -14.41
CA MET A 120 19.09 2.30 -14.23
C MET A 120 20.07 2.61 -13.08
N ILE A 121 19.96 1.91 -11.95
CA ILE A 121 20.90 2.06 -10.81
C ILE A 121 22.32 1.63 -11.20
N LEU A 122 22.46 0.54 -11.97
CA LEU A 122 23.75 0.13 -12.51
C LEU A 122 24.32 1.21 -13.43
N SER A 123 23.50 1.78 -14.31
CA SER A 123 23.92 2.89 -15.16
C SER A 123 24.43 4.09 -14.33
N ILE A 124 23.71 4.46 -13.28
CA ILE A 124 24.13 5.50 -12.33
C ILE A 124 25.47 5.16 -11.68
N SER A 125 25.69 3.90 -11.31
CA SER A 125 26.93 3.48 -10.65
C SER A 125 28.17 3.69 -11.54
N PHE A 126 28.06 3.48 -12.86
CA PHE A 126 29.12 3.80 -13.81
C PHE A 126 29.40 5.30 -13.90
N VAL A 127 28.33 6.12 -13.99
CA VAL A 127 28.47 7.58 -14.05
C VAL A 127 29.04 8.14 -12.75
N ALA A 128 28.55 7.66 -11.60
CA ALA A 128 29.03 8.03 -10.28
C ALA A 128 30.52 7.72 -10.11
N HIS A 129 30.96 6.52 -10.53
CA HIS A 129 32.38 6.18 -10.49
C HIS A 129 33.22 7.16 -11.34
N SER A 130 32.74 7.54 -12.52
CA SER A 130 33.39 8.56 -13.36
C SER A 130 33.41 9.95 -12.70
N ALA A 131 32.35 10.31 -11.95
CA ALA A 131 32.23 11.60 -11.26
C ALA A 131 33.16 11.73 -10.04
N PHE A 132 33.45 10.63 -9.33
CA PHE A 132 34.29 10.62 -8.13
C PHE A 132 35.78 10.40 -8.39
N THR A 133 36.16 9.88 -9.56
CA THR A 133 37.55 9.46 -9.83
C THR A 133 38.53 10.62 -10.06
N LYS A 134 38.05 11.83 -10.41
CA LYS A 134 38.89 13.04 -10.44
C LYS A 134 38.39 14.07 -9.43
N PHE A 135 39.29 14.50 -8.55
CA PHE A 135 39.01 15.43 -7.46
C PHE A 135 38.87 16.88 -7.98
N ASN A 136 37.75 17.18 -8.65
CA ASN A 136 37.27 18.56 -8.79
C ASN A 136 36.29 18.85 -7.66
N LYS A 137 36.54 19.92 -6.88
CA LYS A 137 35.69 20.34 -5.75
C LYS A 137 34.22 20.44 -6.14
N ALA A 138 33.90 21.08 -7.27
CA ALA A 138 32.52 21.25 -7.74
C ALA A 138 31.82 19.92 -8.06
N SER A 139 32.55 18.98 -8.70
CA SER A 139 32.07 17.62 -9.02
C SER A 139 31.76 16.84 -7.74
N ILE A 140 32.65 16.92 -6.75
CA ILE A 140 32.47 16.24 -5.46
C ILE A 140 31.26 16.79 -4.72
N TYR A 141 31.15 18.12 -4.58
CA TYR A 141 30.00 18.73 -3.90
C TYR A 141 28.68 18.33 -4.56
N LEU A 142 28.58 18.42 -5.89
CA LEU A 142 27.37 18.05 -6.61
C LEU A 142 27.00 16.57 -6.43
N SER A 143 28.00 15.68 -6.50
CA SER A 143 27.80 14.25 -6.30
C SER A 143 27.36 13.95 -4.86
N VAL A 144 28.05 14.49 -3.86
CA VAL A 144 27.72 14.33 -2.44
C VAL A 144 26.32 14.85 -2.13
N THR A 145 25.95 16.03 -2.65
CA THR A 145 24.60 16.58 -2.49
C THR A 145 23.55 15.64 -3.08
N THR A 146 23.81 15.04 -4.24
CA THR A 146 22.88 14.08 -4.87
C THR A 146 22.63 12.87 -3.95
N TYR A 147 23.68 12.28 -3.39
CA TYR A 147 23.54 11.16 -2.45
C TYR A 147 22.88 11.58 -1.13
N ALA A 148 23.19 12.77 -0.62
CA ALA A 148 22.54 13.30 0.57
C ALA A 148 21.03 13.49 0.35
N MET A 149 20.61 14.04 -0.78
CA MET A 149 19.19 14.18 -1.14
C MET A 149 18.50 12.82 -1.26
N ALA A 150 19.13 11.84 -1.92
CA ALA A 150 18.59 10.48 -2.02
C ALA A 150 18.44 9.83 -0.63
N PHE A 151 19.42 10.01 0.25
CA PHE A 151 19.39 9.48 1.61
C PHE A 151 18.30 10.15 2.47
N LEU A 152 18.19 11.49 2.40
CA LEU A 152 17.16 12.24 3.12
C LEU A 152 15.74 11.90 2.64
N TYR A 153 15.57 11.57 1.35
CA TYR A 153 14.31 11.07 0.82
C TYR A 153 14.01 9.63 1.27
N PHE A 154 15.04 8.78 1.33
CA PHE A 154 14.89 7.37 1.70
C PHE A 154 14.41 7.20 3.15
N ILE A 155 14.90 7.99 4.10
CA ILE A 155 14.57 7.86 5.53
C ILE A 155 13.04 7.86 5.78
N PRO A 156 12.28 8.92 5.45
CA PRO A 156 10.85 8.95 5.70
C PRO A 156 10.11 7.89 4.87
N SER A 157 10.54 7.65 3.63
CA SER A 157 9.93 6.61 2.77
C SER A 157 10.02 5.22 3.43
N TYR A 158 11.21 4.87 3.94
CA TYR A 158 11.44 3.60 4.60
C TYR A 158 10.70 3.48 5.93
N ILE A 159 10.64 4.54 6.73
CA ILE A 159 9.88 4.56 7.98
C ILE A 159 8.38 4.30 7.72
N LEU A 160 7.80 4.98 6.74
CA LEU A 160 6.39 4.80 6.36
C LEU A 160 6.12 3.37 5.86
N TYR A 161 7.01 2.85 5.01
CA TYR A 161 6.89 1.48 4.52
C TYR A 161 7.00 0.45 5.65
N TYR A 162 8.01 0.58 6.52
CA TYR A 162 8.21 -0.32 7.66
C TYR A 162 6.99 -0.31 8.60
N SER A 163 6.43 0.87 8.90
CA SER A 163 5.20 1.01 9.68
C SER A 163 4.02 0.27 9.03
N SER A 164 3.90 0.37 7.69
CA SER A 164 2.87 -0.30 6.91
C SER A 164 3.00 -1.81 6.97
N ILE A 165 4.22 -2.35 6.77
CA ILE A 165 4.49 -3.79 6.87
C ILE A 165 4.22 -4.31 8.29
N LYS A 166 4.59 -3.56 9.33
CA LYS A 166 4.29 -3.95 10.71
C LYS A 166 2.78 -4.04 10.98
N SER A 167 2.00 -3.10 10.45
CA SER A 167 0.53 -3.14 10.53
C SER A 167 -0.04 -4.36 9.80
N ILE A 168 0.44 -4.64 8.58
CA ILE A 168 0.01 -5.80 7.79
C ILE A 168 0.34 -7.09 8.52
N SER A 169 1.54 -7.23 9.10
CA SER A 169 1.90 -8.41 9.89
C SER A 169 0.90 -8.69 11.01
N LYS A 170 0.44 -7.64 11.71
CA LYS A 170 -0.58 -7.78 12.76
C LYS A 170 -1.97 -8.11 12.22
N GLN A 171 -2.31 -7.57 11.05
CA GLN A 171 -3.53 -7.92 10.33
C GLN A 171 -3.49 -9.39 9.84
N THR A 172 -2.33 -9.89 9.41
CA THR A 172 -2.10 -11.28 9.00
C THR A 172 -2.27 -12.22 10.18
N GLU A 173 -1.65 -11.93 11.33
CA GLU A 173 -1.83 -12.72 12.56
C GLU A 173 -3.33 -12.91 12.89
N ILE A 174 -4.12 -11.84 12.85
CA ILE A 174 -5.57 -11.90 13.11
C ILE A 174 -6.30 -12.74 12.05
N ARG A 175 -5.93 -12.62 10.77
CA ARG A 175 -6.55 -13.40 9.70
C ARG A 175 -6.26 -14.90 9.86
N GLU A 176 -5.02 -15.25 10.18
CA GLU A 176 -4.63 -16.64 10.46
C GLU A 176 -5.41 -17.20 11.64
N GLU A 177 -5.53 -16.44 12.73
CA GLU A 177 -6.32 -16.86 13.90
C GLU A 177 -7.81 -17.09 13.56
N ILE A 178 -8.42 -16.24 12.73
CA ILE A 178 -9.81 -16.43 12.27
C ILE A 178 -9.93 -17.72 11.46
N ILE A 179 -8.99 -17.97 10.54
CA ILE A 179 -8.97 -19.18 9.69
C ILE A 179 -8.82 -20.43 10.57
N ASP A 180 -7.88 -20.40 11.52
CA ASP A 180 -7.63 -21.52 12.42
C ASP A 180 -8.86 -21.79 13.30
N ARG A 181 -9.49 -20.77 13.87
CA ARG A 181 -10.74 -20.95 14.63
C ARG A 181 -11.86 -21.52 13.77
N ALA A 182 -12.03 -21.07 12.54
CA ALA A 182 -13.04 -21.60 11.62
C ALA A 182 -12.82 -23.10 11.35
N LYS A 183 -11.57 -23.51 11.12
CA LYS A 183 -11.18 -24.92 10.96
C LYS A 183 -11.44 -25.75 12.21
N HIS A 184 -11.02 -25.26 13.38
CA HIS A 184 -11.23 -25.96 14.66
C HIS A 184 -12.73 -26.14 14.96
N ASN A 185 -13.54 -25.13 14.64
CA ASN A 185 -14.99 -25.17 14.80
C ASN A 185 -15.72 -25.92 13.67
N LYS A 186 -15.00 -26.53 12.72
CA LYS A 186 -15.53 -27.26 11.56
C LYS A 186 -16.53 -26.43 10.75
N GLN A 187 -16.23 -25.15 10.57
CA GLN A 187 -17.00 -24.28 9.69
C GLN A 187 -16.64 -24.56 8.23
N ASP A 188 -17.62 -24.45 7.33
CA ASP A 188 -17.40 -24.66 5.89
C ASP A 188 -16.58 -23.52 5.25
N GLN A 189 -16.68 -22.31 5.82
CA GLN A 189 -16.03 -21.11 5.32
C GLN A 189 -15.42 -20.28 6.47
N ALA A 190 -14.30 -19.62 6.21
CA ALA A 190 -13.76 -18.57 7.06
C ALA A 190 -13.96 -17.20 6.41
N ILE A 191 -14.56 -16.26 7.15
CA ILE A 191 -14.78 -14.89 6.70
C ILE A 191 -13.66 -14.01 7.25
N ILE A 192 -12.80 -13.51 6.38
CA ILE A 192 -11.64 -12.71 6.76
C ILE A 192 -11.71 -11.29 6.18
N PRO A 193 -11.26 -10.27 6.92
CA PRO A 193 -11.13 -8.93 6.37
C PRO A 193 -9.99 -8.86 5.34
N ASP A 194 -10.17 -8.04 4.31
CA ASP A 194 -9.08 -7.63 3.45
C ASP A 194 -8.10 -6.72 4.21
N TYR A 195 -6.89 -6.56 3.69
CA TYR A 195 -5.87 -5.73 4.31
C TYR A 195 -6.18 -4.25 4.15
N TYR A 196 -6.06 -3.50 5.24
CA TYR A 196 -5.89 -2.04 5.19
C TYR A 196 -4.39 -1.73 5.05
N PHE A 197 -3.98 -1.17 3.91
CA PHE A 197 -2.59 -0.78 3.66
C PHE A 197 -2.37 0.69 4.03
N PRO A 198 -1.59 1.01 5.08
CA PRO A 198 -1.28 2.39 5.42
C PRO A 198 -0.61 3.17 4.27
N PRO A 199 -0.83 4.50 4.15
CA PRO A 199 -0.29 5.30 3.05
C PRO A 199 1.24 5.28 2.95
N VAL A 200 1.80 4.98 1.79
CA VAL A 200 3.26 5.05 1.54
C VAL A 200 3.59 6.24 0.65
N LEU A 201 4.85 6.70 0.68
CA LEU A 201 5.28 7.88 -0.09
C LEU A 201 5.19 7.67 -1.61
N HIS A 202 5.27 6.43 -2.08
CA HIS A 202 5.09 6.05 -3.47
C HIS A 202 4.45 4.66 -3.56
N ALA A 203 3.63 4.40 -4.57
CA ALA A 203 2.82 3.17 -4.68
C ALA A 203 3.61 1.87 -4.97
N GLY A 204 4.90 1.97 -5.31
CA GLY A 204 5.76 0.84 -5.64
C GLY A 204 5.71 -0.37 -4.69
N PRO A 205 5.67 -0.19 -3.36
CA PRO A 205 5.65 -1.27 -2.39
C PRO A 205 4.24 -1.57 -1.84
N SER A 206 3.19 -1.13 -2.54
CA SER A 206 1.81 -1.46 -2.17
C SER A 206 1.56 -2.97 -2.24
N LEU A 207 0.69 -3.46 -1.37
CA LEU A 207 0.31 -4.88 -1.36
C LEU A 207 -0.59 -5.18 -2.57
N ASP A 208 -0.29 -6.27 -3.26
CA ASP A 208 -1.20 -6.85 -4.26
C ASP A 208 -2.37 -7.49 -3.49
N THR A 209 -3.55 -6.86 -3.54
CA THR A 209 -4.77 -7.36 -2.89
C THR A 209 -5.52 -8.39 -3.75
N PHE A 210 -4.90 -8.89 -4.83
CA PHE A 210 -5.49 -9.94 -5.64
C PHE A 210 -5.66 -11.23 -4.82
N ASN A 211 -6.91 -11.64 -4.69
CA ASN A 211 -7.29 -12.87 -4.03
C ASN A 211 -7.75 -13.89 -5.07
N SER A 212 -7.25 -15.12 -4.98
CA SER A 212 -7.62 -16.21 -5.88
C SER A 212 -8.12 -17.42 -5.11
N GLU A 213 -8.87 -18.28 -5.78
CA GLU A 213 -9.31 -19.58 -5.26
C GLU A 213 -8.14 -20.48 -4.80
N ALA A 214 -6.91 -20.20 -5.27
CA ALA A 214 -5.73 -20.89 -4.78
C ALA A 214 -5.48 -20.64 -3.28
N MET A 215 -5.94 -19.51 -2.73
CA MET A 215 -5.84 -19.23 -1.30
C MET A 215 -6.72 -20.18 -0.49
N SER A 216 -7.99 -20.36 -0.88
CA SER A 216 -8.88 -21.35 -0.25
C SER A 216 -8.28 -22.76 -0.30
N ARG A 217 -7.66 -23.13 -1.43
CA ARG A 217 -6.95 -24.43 -1.57
C ARG A 217 -5.73 -24.54 -0.67
N TYR A 218 -4.92 -23.49 -0.55
CA TYR A 218 -3.74 -23.48 0.33
C TYR A 218 -4.12 -23.68 1.80
N TYR A 219 -5.17 -23.00 2.27
CA TYR A 219 -5.63 -23.14 3.64
C TYR A 219 -6.51 -24.37 3.86
N GLY A 220 -7.07 -24.97 2.81
CA GLY A 220 -7.96 -26.14 2.92
C GLY A 220 -9.34 -25.81 3.50
N ILE A 221 -9.79 -24.56 3.37
CA ILE A 221 -11.12 -24.07 3.78
C ILE A 221 -11.54 -22.97 2.82
N ASP A 222 -12.85 -22.81 2.55
CA ASP A 222 -13.31 -21.72 1.70
C ASP A 222 -13.11 -20.36 2.38
N LEU A 223 -12.51 -19.41 1.68
CA LEU A 223 -12.16 -18.09 2.22
C LEU A 223 -13.02 -17.02 1.57
N LYS A 224 -13.85 -16.38 2.40
CA LYS A 224 -14.65 -15.23 1.99
C LYS A 224 -14.02 -13.94 2.51
N ILE A 225 -13.61 -13.08 1.57
CA ILE A 225 -12.89 -11.85 1.90
C ILE A 225 -13.87 -10.68 1.89
N THR A 226 -13.95 -9.96 3.01
CA THR A 226 -14.77 -8.75 3.12
C THR A 226 -13.92 -7.51 2.89
N ALA A 227 -14.51 -6.46 2.31
CA ALA A 227 -13.80 -5.19 2.07
C ALA A 227 -13.08 -4.69 3.33
N PRO A 228 -11.87 -4.13 3.19
CA PRO A 228 -11.17 -3.57 4.33
C PRO A 228 -11.95 -2.35 4.81
N GLY A 229 -12.12 -2.19 6.12
CA GLY A 229 -12.53 -0.90 6.65
C GLY A 229 -11.51 0.18 6.26
N PHE A 230 -11.89 1.45 6.34
CA PHE A 230 -10.98 2.58 6.05
C PHE A 230 -9.95 2.83 7.18
N PHE A 231 -9.57 1.80 7.94
CA PHE A 231 -8.73 1.90 9.13
C PHE A 231 -7.98 0.58 9.41
N ASP A 232 -6.93 0.65 10.22
CA ASP A 232 -6.14 -0.50 10.65
C ASP A 232 -6.88 -1.26 11.75
N TYR A 233 -7.67 -2.27 11.36
CA TYR A 233 -8.45 -3.05 12.31
C TYR A 233 -7.59 -3.78 13.34
N SER A 234 -6.30 -4.03 13.08
CA SER A 234 -5.42 -4.70 14.04
C SER A 234 -5.29 -3.94 15.36
N ARG A 235 -5.57 -2.62 15.35
CA ARG A 235 -5.58 -1.78 16.55
C ARG A 235 -6.69 -2.17 17.53
N ALA A 236 -7.84 -2.58 17.02
CA ALA A 236 -8.97 -3.00 17.87
C ALA A 236 -8.75 -4.38 18.53
N PHE A 237 -7.84 -5.20 18.02
CA PHE A 237 -7.56 -6.55 18.53
C PHE A 237 -6.31 -6.59 19.42
N ASN A 238 -5.29 -5.80 19.12
CA ASN A 238 -4.00 -5.88 19.80
C ASN A 238 -3.82 -4.84 20.93
N PHE A 239 -4.72 -3.87 21.07
CA PHE A 239 -4.58 -2.77 22.03
C PHE A 239 -5.80 -2.65 22.95
N LYS A 240 -5.58 -2.12 24.16
CA LYS A 240 -6.63 -1.93 25.15
C LYS A 240 -7.67 -0.90 24.67
N PRO A 241 -8.98 -1.21 24.75
CA PRO A 241 -10.04 -0.25 24.45
C PRO A 241 -10.20 0.81 25.54
N LEU A 242 -10.82 1.93 25.15
CA LEU A 242 -11.58 2.78 26.06
C LEU A 242 -13.03 2.30 26.08
N ASN A 243 -13.49 1.78 27.22
CA ASN A 243 -14.87 1.30 27.39
C ASN A 243 -15.78 2.48 27.71
N ILE A 244 -16.85 2.67 26.93
CA ILE A 244 -17.68 3.89 26.99
C ILE A 244 -19.18 3.62 27.07
N ASN A 245 -19.68 2.52 26.49
CA ASN A 245 -21.12 2.21 26.45
C ASN A 245 -22.02 3.40 26.02
N ALA A 246 -21.58 4.18 25.02
CA ALA A 246 -22.27 5.38 24.58
C ALA A 246 -23.49 5.04 23.70
N LYS A 247 -24.68 5.49 24.09
CA LYS A 247 -25.95 5.19 23.40
C LYS A 247 -26.13 6.04 22.14
N ILE A 248 -26.51 5.40 21.03
CA ILE A 248 -26.85 6.10 19.77
C ILE A 248 -28.36 6.26 19.64
N CYS A 249 -29.08 5.14 19.56
CA CYS A 249 -30.53 5.09 19.42
C CYS A 249 -31.02 3.70 19.83
N ASN A 250 -32.23 3.61 20.38
CA ASN A 250 -32.86 2.33 20.74
C ASN A 250 -31.88 1.42 21.53
N ASN A 251 -31.57 0.25 20.96
CA ASN A 251 -30.65 -0.75 21.52
C ASN A 251 -29.29 -0.76 20.80
N VAL A 252 -28.90 0.31 20.10
CA VAL A 252 -27.60 0.48 19.44
C VAL A 252 -26.72 1.39 20.30
N TYR A 253 -25.55 0.89 20.67
CA TYR A 253 -24.56 1.62 21.45
C TYR A 253 -23.14 1.27 21.02
N ILE A 254 -22.24 2.23 21.24
CA ILE A 254 -20.80 2.06 21.11
C ILE A 254 -20.30 1.42 22.39
N LYS A 255 -19.81 0.18 22.31
CA LYS A 255 -19.22 -0.55 23.45
C LYS A 255 -17.92 0.10 23.89
N SER A 256 -17.03 0.27 22.91
CA SER A 256 -15.66 0.70 23.14
C SER A 256 -15.12 1.46 21.93
N LEU A 257 -14.06 2.22 22.17
CA LEU A 257 -13.31 2.88 21.10
C LEU A 257 -11.80 2.74 21.27
N TRP A 258 -11.07 2.92 20.18
CA TRP A 258 -9.61 3.02 20.14
C TRP A 258 -9.24 4.28 19.38
N ILE A 259 -8.35 5.09 19.94
CA ILE A 259 -7.72 6.20 19.25
C ILE A 259 -6.26 5.85 19.05
N TYR A 260 -5.78 6.01 17.82
CA TYR A 260 -4.37 5.80 17.52
C TYR A 260 -3.89 6.77 16.45
N LYS A 261 -2.62 7.12 16.55
CA LYS A 261 -1.93 7.87 15.52
C LYS A 261 -1.34 6.91 14.50
N GLN A 262 -1.63 7.15 13.23
CA GLN A 262 -1.12 6.35 12.13
C GLN A 262 0.23 6.93 11.66
N GLN A 263 1.21 6.03 11.51
CA GLN A 263 2.54 6.33 10.97
C GLN A 263 3.28 7.38 11.79
N MET A 264 3.98 8.33 11.15
CA MET A 264 4.69 9.44 11.79
C MET A 264 3.72 10.50 12.33
N ASP A 265 2.66 10.06 13.03
CA ASP A 265 1.60 10.90 13.59
C ASP A 265 0.90 11.82 12.57
N ILE A 266 0.87 11.41 11.30
CA ILE A 266 0.33 12.20 10.19
C ILE A 266 -1.20 12.31 10.29
N LYS A 267 -1.86 11.23 10.75
CA LYS A 267 -3.31 11.17 10.90
C LYS A 267 -3.69 10.44 12.18
N THR A 268 -4.66 10.98 12.88
CA THR A 268 -5.27 10.34 14.04
C THR A 268 -6.54 9.62 13.60
N PHE A 269 -6.68 8.37 13.98
CA PHE A 269 -7.84 7.54 13.68
C PHE A 269 -8.57 7.20 14.95
N VAL A 270 -9.89 7.08 14.83
CA VAL A 270 -10.73 6.45 15.84
C VAL A 270 -11.45 5.25 15.26
N ILE A 271 -11.48 4.17 16.02
CA ILE A 271 -12.24 2.95 15.74
C ILE A 271 -13.29 2.82 16.83
N PHE A 272 -14.52 2.57 16.42
CA PHE A 272 -15.66 2.28 17.29
C PHE A 272 -16.05 0.82 17.14
N GLU A 273 -16.26 0.15 18.28
CA GLU A 273 -16.95 -1.13 18.33
C GLU A 273 -18.39 -0.91 18.74
N PHE A 274 -19.32 -1.35 17.90
CA PHE A 274 -20.74 -1.34 18.16
C PHE A 274 -21.20 -2.68 18.70
N ASN A 275 -22.30 -2.68 19.46
CA ASN A 275 -22.90 -3.91 19.94
C ASN A 275 -23.55 -4.76 18.85
N LYS A 276 -23.99 -4.12 17.76
CA LYS A 276 -24.56 -4.73 16.54
C LYS A 276 -24.36 -3.78 15.37
N ASN A 277 -24.66 -4.22 14.15
CA ASN A 277 -24.65 -3.35 12.97
C ASN A 277 -25.73 -2.26 13.08
N PRO A 278 -25.38 -0.96 13.16
CA PRO A 278 -26.36 0.11 13.25
C PRO A 278 -27.29 0.19 12.04
N ALA A 279 -26.81 -0.19 10.85
CA ALA A 279 -27.62 -0.22 9.63
C ALA A 279 -28.85 -1.13 9.73
N ASP A 280 -28.80 -2.18 10.56
CA ASP A 280 -29.92 -3.11 10.75
C ASP A 280 -31.03 -2.52 11.65
N SER A 281 -30.74 -1.44 12.37
CA SER A 281 -31.67 -0.76 13.30
C SER A 281 -32.07 0.65 12.87
N LEU A 282 -31.48 1.16 11.77
CA LEU A 282 -31.62 2.54 11.31
C LEU A 282 -32.09 2.60 9.86
N ASP A 283 -33.23 3.25 9.64
CA ASP A 283 -33.81 3.51 8.33
C ASP A 283 -32.84 4.26 7.40
N GLU A 284 -33.04 4.14 6.08
CA GLU A 284 -32.22 4.82 5.06
C GLU A 284 -32.15 6.34 5.20
N LYS A 285 -33.20 6.94 5.78
CA LYS A 285 -33.31 8.40 5.98
C LYS A 285 -32.64 8.89 7.26
N THR A 286 -32.07 7.98 8.06
CA THR A 286 -31.47 8.28 9.35
C THR A 286 -29.97 8.05 9.31
N ALA A 287 -29.21 9.08 9.64
CA ALA A 287 -27.76 9.01 9.81
C ALA A 287 -27.39 9.10 11.29
N MET A 288 -26.21 8.60 11.63
CA MET A 288 -25.63 8.73 12.96
C MET A 288 -24.73 9.95 13.02
N PHE A 289 -24.59 10.53 14.20
CA PHE A 289 -23.52 11.47 14.49
C PHE A 289 -22.82 11.08 15.79
N ILE A 290 -21.52 11.36 15.85
CA ILE A 290 -20.66 11.11 16.99
C ILE A 290 -19.67 12.28 17.06
N SER A 291 -19.59 12.95 18.20
CA SER A 291 -18.60 13.98 18.44
C SER A 291 -17.98 13.84 19.81
N PHE A 292 -16.69 14.15 19.88
CA PHE A 292 -15.95 14.17 21.12
C PHE A 292 -15.88 15.58 21.67
N LYS A 293 -16.00 15.71 22.99
CA LYS A 293 -15.67 16.91 23.73
C LYS A 293 -14.40 16.66 24.52
N THR A 294 -13.41 17.52 24.34
CA THR A 294 -12.16 17.50 25.10
C THR A 294 -12.26 18.42 26.32
N LYS A 295 -11.38 18.22 27.31
CA LYS A 295 -11.32 18.99 28.56
C LYS A 295 -11.13 20.49 28.37
N ASP A 296 -10.53 20.91 27.27
CA ASP A 296 -10.39 22.31 26.85
C ASP A 296 -11.66 22.90 26.21
N GLY A 297 -12.73 22.10 26.10
CA GLY A 297 -14.02 22.48 25.52
C GLY A 297 -14.11 22.33 24.00
N LYS A 298 -13.05 21.86 23.32
CA LYS A 298 -13.08 21.68 21.86
C LYS A 298 -13.96 20.49 21.49
N ILE A 299 -14.73 20.66 20.40
CA ILE A 299 -15.59 19.61 19.83
C ILE A 299 -14.94 19.06 18.57
N ILE A 300 -14.76 17.74 18.50
CA ILE A 300 -14.18 17.05 17.35
C ILE A 300 -15.23 16.12 16.76
N ASN A 301 -15.57 16.35 15.49
CA ASN A 301 -16.50 15.49 14.76
C ASN A 301 -15.85 14.13 14.47
N ALA A 302 -16.57 13.06 14.83
CA ALA A 302 -16.15 11.68 14.71
C ALA A 302 -17.24 10.78 14.07
N ASP A 303 -18.20 11.37 13.35
CA ASP A 303 -19.28 10.68 12.63
C ASP A 303 -18.77 9.55 11.74
N VAL A 304 -19.37 8.37 11.84
CA VAL A 304 -19.08 7.22 10.96
C VAL A 304 -20.35 6.76 10.26
N ASP A 305 -20.19 6.04 9.15
CA ASP A 305 -21.31 5.39 8.46
C ASP A 305 -22.02 4.39 9.41
N LYS A 306 -23.33 4.27 9.24
CA LYS A 306 -24.16 3.27 9.92
C LYS A 306 -23.82 1.84 9.51
N LYS A 307 -23.26 1.62 8.32
CA LYS A 307 -22.78 0.32 7.90
C LYS A 307 -21.43 0.02 8.57
N THR A 308 -21.40 -0.98 9.43
CA THR A 308 -20.17 -1.46 10.08
C THR A 308 -19.60 -2.69 9.38
N PHE A 309 -18.33 -2.97 9.65
CA PHE A 309 -17.61 -4.15 9.17
C PHE A 309 -17.61 -5.21 10.27
N GLN A 310 -18.04 -6.43 9.94
CA GLN A 310 -17.96 -7.55 10.87
C GLN A 310 -16.60 -8.21 10.76
N ILE A 311 -15.82 -8.19 11.84
CA ILE A 311 -14.52 -8.86 11.93
C ILE A 311 -14.53 -9.70 13.19
N ASP A 312 -14.47 -11.02 13.03
CA ASP A 312 -14.43 -11.98 14.14
C ASP A 312 -15.58 -11.76 15.16
N GLY A 313 -16.80 -11.56 14.66
CA GLY A 313 -17.99 -11.31 15.48
C GLY A 313 -18.11 -9.90 16.05
N ARG A 314 -17.15 -9.01 15.81
CA ARG A 314 -17.14 -7.61 16.28
C ARG A 314 -17.59 -6.68 15.17
N TRP A 315 -18.45 -5.72 15.49
CA TRP A 315 -18.95 -4.72 14.54
C TRP A 315 -18.14 -3.44 14.65
N LEU A 316 -17.23 -3.24 13.70
CA LEU A 316 -16.27 -2.14 13.73
C LEU A 316 -16.57 -1.10 12.67
N SER A 317 -16.42 0.18 13.01
CA SER A 317 -16.33 1.27 12.05
C SER A 317 -15.32 2.28 12.54
N GLY A 318 -14.74 3.07 11.64
CA GLY A 318 -13.67 3.97 12.01
C GLY A 318 -13.40 5.00 10.95
N ARG A 319 -12.71 6.06 11.35
CA ARG A 319 -12.37 7.19 10.49
C ARG A 319 -11.13 7.92 10.96
N ALA A 320 -10.58 8.72 10.07
CA ALA A 320 -9.65 9.78 10.46
C ALA A 320 -10.41 10.94 11.13
N ILE A 321 -9.80 11.48 12.19
CA ILE A 321 -10.27 12.64 12.96
C ILE A 321 -9.14 13.66 13.08
N ASN A 322 -9.50 14.88 13.51
CA ASN A 322 -8.51 15.86 13.94
C ASN A 322 -7.76 15.35 15.17
N ASP A 323 -6.49 15.75 15.28
CA ASP A 323 -5.62 15.23 16.34
C ASP A 323 -6.21 15.45 17.74
N ILE A 324 -6.13 14.39 18.55
CA ILE A 324 -6.67 14.31 19.91
C ILE A 324 -5.86 13.30 20.72
N ASP A 325 -5.49 13.65 21.95
CA ASP A 325 -5.05 12.65 22.93
C ASP A 325 -6.28 12.02 23.59
N SER A 326 -6.31 10.69 23.61
CA SER A 326 -7.25 9.91 24.41
C SER A 326 -7.39 10.40 25.86
N ASN A 327 -6.32 10.96 26.46
CA ASN A 327 -6.29 11.49 27.82
C ASN A 327 -7.11 12.79 28.01
N GLU A 328 -7.33 13.52 26.93
CA GLU A 328 -8.03 14.81 26.90
C GLU A 328 -9.53 14.66 26.66
N LEU A 329 -10.00 13.48 26.26
CA LEU A 329 -11.43 13.20 26.14
C LEU A 329 -12.15 13.36 27.48
N GLU A 330 -13.21 14.16 27.48
CA GLU A 330 -14.14 14.40 28.59
C GLU A 330 -15.43 13.61 28.36
N SER A 331 -16.10 13.83 27.23
CA SER A 331 -17.38 13.18 26.92
C SER A 331 -17.57 12.91 25.44
N ILE A 332 -18.54 12.05 25.15
CA ILE A 332 -18.96 11.68 23.79
C ILE A 332 -20.42 12.07 23.64
N THR A 333 -20.70 12.91 22.65
CA THR A 333 -22.08 13.19 22.22
C THR A 333 -22.37 12.32 21.01
N SER A 334 -23.44 11.54 21.06
CA SER A 334 -23.77 10.62 19.99
C SER A 334 -25.28 10.45 19.82
N GLY A 335 -25.73 10.24 18.59
CA GLY A 335 -27.14 10.26 18.29
C GLY A 335 -27.46 10.04 16.83
N THR A 336 -28.66 10.46 16.44
CA THR A 336 -29.17 10.31 15.08
C THR A 336 -29.75 11.62 14.55
N TRP A 337 -29.75 11.78 13.23
CA TRP A 337 -30.35 12.90 12.55
C TRP A 337 -31.01 12.46 11.25
N ASP A 338 -32.07 13.17 10.84
CA ASP A 338 -32.79 12.92 9.59
C ASP A 338 -32.04 13.58 8.42
N VAL A 339 -31.65 12.76 7.45
CA VAL A 339 -30.77 13.16 6.33
C VAL A 339 -31.43 14.23 5.44
N ARG A 340 -32.76 14.26 5.35
CA ARG A 340 -33.50 15.18 4.48
C ARG A 340 -33.69 16.54 5.11
N THR A 341 -33.97 16.57 6.41
CA THR A 341 -34.31 17.80 7.15
C THR A 341 -33.11 18.39 7.89
N GLY A 342 -32.06 17.61 8.13
CA GLY A 342 -30.91 18.01 8.96
C GLY A 342 -31.22 18.03 10.45
N ALA A 343 -32.44 17.68 10.87
CA ALA A 343 -32.87 17.76 12.26
C ALA A 343 -32.32 16.58 13.07
N ARG A 344 -31.78 16.86 14.27
CA ARG A 344 -31.40 15.82 15.23
C ARG A 344 -32.66 15.14 15.76
N THR A 345 -32.70 13.82 15.67
CA THR A 345 -33.83 12.98 16.12
C THR A 345 -33.60 12.39 17.49
N ASN A 346 -32.33 12.16 17.87
CA ASN A 346 -31.93 11.74 19.21
C ASN A 346 -30.51 12.22 19.50
N GLU A 347 -30.23 12.54 20.75
CA GLU A 347 -28.91 12.97 21.22
C GLU A 347 -28.67 12.45 22.63
N ASN A 348 -27.51 11.84 22.84
CA ASN A 348 -27.10 11.32 24.14
C ASN A 348 -25.68 11.80 24.42
N ILE A 349 -25.43 12.22 25.66
CA ILE A 349 -24.09 12.57 26.13
C ILE A 349 -23.64 11.47 27.08
N THR A 350 -22.44 10.96 26.87
CA THR A 350 -21.81 9.93 27.69
C THR A 350 -20.49 10.48 28.22
N GLU A 351 -20.41 10.67 29.53
CA GLU A 351 -19.18 11.08 30.21
C GLU A 351 -18.18 9.92 30.22
N ILE A 352 -16.91 10.22 29.92
CA ILE A 352 -15.85 9.21 29.92
C ILE A 352 -15.27 9.12 31.33
N ILE A 353 -15.65 8.07 32.04
CA ILE A 353 -15.07 7.73 33.34
C ILE A 353 -13.81 6.90 33.07
N LYS A 354 -12.65 7.41 33.51
CA LYS A 354 -11.34 6.75 33.34
C LYS A 354 -10.92 6.00 34.57
#